data_AF-A0A7C2WPC9-F1
#
_entry.id   AF-A0A7C2WPC9-F1
#
_cell.length_a   1.000
_cell.length_b   1.000
_cell.length_c   1.000
_cell.angle_alpha   90.00
_cell.angle_beta   90.00
_cell.angle_gamma   90.00
#
_symmetry.space_group_name_H-M   'P 1'
#
loop_
_entity.id
_entity.type
_entity.pdbx_description
1 polymer ?
#
loop_
_entity_poly.entity_id
_entity_poly.type
_entity_poly.pdbx_seq_one_letter_code
_entity_poly.pdbx_strand_id
1 'polypeptide(L)'
;MPRDSLIPTETVIALDSVPIRFGLGASQELGYELNRLGVRRALLVADRNLRQFGLVEKLERIVRDAGVELDVYDDVHVEPTDRSINEAIAYARKTQPEAFISLGGGSTIDTAKAMNLFSTHPGELIDYINKPIGQGKPVPGPL
;
A
#
# COMPACT_ATOMS: atom_id res chain seq x y z
N MET A 1 21.35 43.92 -35.27
CA MET A 1 21.21 43.55 -33.85
C MET A 1 21.13 42.04 -33.75
N PRO A 2 21.94 41.37 -32.91
CA PRO A 2 21.88 39.93 -32.74
C PRO A 2 21.08 39.52 -31.49
N ARG A 3 20.47 38.34 -31.62
CA ARG A 3 20.10 37.35 -30.59
C ARG A 3 18.92 37.69 -29.68
N ASP A 4 17.81 37.00 -29.93
CA ASP A 4 17.28 36.04 -28.94
C ASP A 4 16.81 34.79 -29.68
N SER A 5 17.77 33.89 -29.87
CA SER A 5 17.55 32.49 -30.18
C SER A 5 16.75 31.87 -29.04
N LEU A 6 15.54 31.38 -29.33
CA LEU A 6 14.73 30.54 -28.45
C LEU A 6 15.58 29.38 -27.92
N ILE A 7 16.06 29.51 -26.68
CA ILE A 7 16.71 28.41 -25.98
C ILE A 7 15.57 27.42 -25.64
N PRO A 8 15.64 26.15 -26.07
CA PRO A 8 14.66 25.16 -25.64
C PRO A 8 14.71 25.07 -24.11
N THR A 9 13.60 25.37 -23.45
CA THR A 9 13.44 25.11 -22.01
C THR A 9 13.66 23.62 -21.76
N GLU A 10 14.47 23.32 -20.74
CA GLU A 10 14.84 21.97 -20.30
C GLU A 10 13.64 21.01 -20.29
N THR A 11 13.75 19.87 -20.99
CA THR A 11 12.68 18.86 -21.11
C THR A 11 13.01 17.58 -20.35
N VAL A 12 13.73 17.70 -19.23
CA VAL A 12 14.11 16.54 -18.43
C VAL A 12 12.99 16.23 -17.45
N ILE A 13 12.36 15.07 -17.64
CA ILE A 13 11.38 14.51 -16.71
C ILE A 13 12.05 13.31 -16.04
N ALA A 14 12.42 13.46 -14.77
CA ALA A 14 12.87 12.34 -13.96
C ALA A 14 11.66 11.49 -13.54
N LEU A 15 11.73 10.18 -13.79
CA LEU A 15 10.73 9.19 -13.40
C LEU A 15 11.38 8.18 -12.46
N ASP A 16 11.31 8.45 -11.15
CA ASP A 16 11.61 7.45 -10.13
C ASP A 16 10.35 6.64 -9.86
N SER A 17 10.28 5.41 -10.42
CA SER A 17 9.19 4.49 -10.16
C SER A 17 9.50 3.57 -8.99
N VAL A 18 8.46 3.08 -8.32
CA VAL A 18 8.61 1.92 -7.43
C VAL A 18 9.16 0.73 -8.22
N PRO A 19 9.97 -0.16 -7.60
CA PRO A 19 10.40 -1.40 -8.25
C PRO A 19 9.19 -2.25 -8.66
N ILE A 20 9.14 -2.67 -9.93
CA ILE A 20 8.06 -3.50 -10.46
C ILE A 20 8.64 -4.86 -10.87
N ARG A 21 8.04 -5.93 -10.37
CA ARG A 21 8.34 -7.32 -10.76
C ARG A 21 7.09 -7.90 -11.42
N PHE A 22 7.25 -8.47 -12.61
CA PHE A 22 6.14 -9.02 -13.38
C PHE A 22 6.52 -10.34 -14.04
N GLY A 23 5.51 -11.17 -14.31
CA GLY A 23 5.69 -12.47 -14.94
C GLY A 23 5.22 -13.63 -14.07
N LEU A 24 5.24 -14.83 -14.66
CA LEU A 24 4.88 -16.06 -13.96
C LEU A 24 5.86 -16.30 -12.82
N GLY A 25 5.33 -16.48 -11.61
CA GLY A 25 6.14 -16.73 -10.42
C GLY A 25 6.59 -15.47 -9.67
N ALA A 26 6.30 -14.24 -10.14
CA ALA A 26 6.72 -13.01 -9.47
C ALA A 26 6.29 -12.92 -7.99
N SER A 27 5.15 -13.51 -7.62
CA SER A 27 4.70 -13.60 -6.22
C SER A 27 5.65 -14.38 -5.30
N GLN A 28 6.47 -15.29 -5.84
CA GLN A 28 7.46 -16.04 -5.05
C GLN A 28 8.58 -15.14 -4.51
N GLU A 29 8.79 -13.99 -5.12
CA GLU A 29 9.82 -13.05 -4.69
C GLU A 29 9.42 -12.23 -3.45
N LEU A 30 8.16 -12.32 -3.00
CA LEU A 30 7.67 -11.55 -1.86
C LEU A 30 8.48 -11.84 -0.59
N GLY A 31 8.77 -13.10 -0.29
CA GLY A 31 9.53 -13.46 0.91
C GLY A 31 10.95 -12.87 0.90
N TYR A 32 11.59 -12.84 -0.28
CA TYR A 32 12.88 -12.17 -0.45
C TYR A 32 12.77 -10.66 -0.21
N GLU A 33 11.73 -10.00 -0.74
CA GLU A 33 11.54 -8.56 -0.58
C GLU A 33 11.27 -8.15 0.88
N LEU A 34 10.45 -8.92 1.61
CA LEU A 34 10.22 -8.68 3.03
C LEU A 34 11.53 -8.78 3.84
N ASN A 35 12.34 -9.80 3.56
CA ASN A 35 13.64 -9.95 4.19
C ASN A 35 14.63 -8.84 3.81
N ARG A 36 14.66 -8.42 2.53
CA ARG A 36 15.48 -7.31 2.04
C ARG A 36 15.13 -6.00 2.74
N LEU A 37 13.85 -5.80 3.03
CA LEU A 37 13.32 -4.63 3.76
C LEU A 37 13.47 -4.76 5.29
N GLY A 38 13.91 -5.91 5.81
CA GLY A 38 14.07 -6.14 7.25
C GLY A 38 12.77 -6.32 8.02
N VAL A 39 11.66 -6.64 7.34
CA VAL A 39 10.33 -6.79 7.92
C VAL A 39 10.26 -8.06 8.77
N ARG A 40 9.70 -7.95 9.98
CA ARG A 40 9.44 -9.08 10.90
C ARG A 40 7.96 -9.35 11.10
N ARG A 41 7.11 -8.33 11.00
CA ARG A 41 5.64 -8.46 11.10
C ARG A 41 4.98 -7.73 9.94
N ALA A 42 4.16 -8.43 9.17
CA ALA A 42 3.45 -7.86 8.04
C ALA A 42 1.93 -8.03 8.19
N LEU A 43 1.17 -7.16 7.51
CA LEU A 43 -0.27 -7.27 7.37
C LEU A 43 -0.64 -7.51 5.91
N LEU A 44 -1.23 -8.67 5.62
CA LEU A 44 -1.82 -8.98 4.31
C LEU A 44 -3.25 -8.45 4.25
N VAL A 45 -3.46 -7.45 3.40
CA VAL A 45 -4.77 -6.89 3.04
C VAL A 45 -5.23 -7.55 1.75
N ALA A 46 -6.29 -8.35 1.79
CA ALA A 46 -6.71 -9.17 0.65
C ALA A 46 -8.16 -8.92 0.23
N ASP A 47 -8.45 -9.04 -1.06
CA ASP A 47 -9.83 -9.25 -1.51
C ASP A 47 -10.28 -10.67 -1.12
N ARG A 48 -11.37 -10.78 -0.35
CA ARG A 48 -11.97 -12.06 0.07
C ARG A 48 -12.25 -13.02 -1.08
N ASN A 49 -12.54 -12.51 -2.27
CA ASN A 49 -12.80 -13.33 -3.45
C ASN A 49 -11.55 -14.09 -3.92
N LEU A 50 -10.35 -13.71 -3.48
CA LEU A 50 -9.11 -14.39 -3.84
C LEU A 50 -8.80 -15.62 -2.97
N ARG A 51 -9.46 -15.75 -1.81
CA ARG A 51 -9.38 -16.98 -0.99
C ARG A 51 -9.92 -18.19 -1.73
N GLN A 52 -11.01 -18.04 -2.48
CA GLN A 52 -11.59 -19.17 -3.23
C GLN A 52 -10.64 -19.75 -4.30
N PHE A 53 -9.61 -18.99 -4.69
CA PHE A 53 -8.59 -19.41 -5.65
C PHE A 53 -7.28 -19.88 -4.99
N GLY A 54 -7.23 -19.95 -3.65
CA GLY A 54 -6.04 -20.39 -2.91
C GLY A 54 -4.89 -19.38 -2.90
N LEU A 55 -5.13 -18.13 -3.34
CA LEU A 55 -4.07 -17.12 -3.51
C LEU A 55 -3.63 -16.50 -2.19
N VAL A 56 -4.56 -16.34 -1.24
CA VAL A 56 -4.25 -15.83 0.10
C VAL A 56 -3.39 -16.84 0.84
N GLU A 57 -3.77 -18.12 0.83
CA GLU A 57 -3.06 -19.23 1.47
C GLU A 57 -1.67 -19.44 0.87
N LYS A 58 -1.53 -19.22 -0.45
CA LYS A 58 -0.23 -19.22 -1.11
C LYS A 58 0.69 -18.14 -0.55
N LEU A 59 0.19 -16.90 -0.41
CA LEU A 59 0.97 -15.78 0.11
C LEU A 59 1.26 -15.93 1.60
N GLU A 60 0.30 -16.39 2.39
CA GLU A 60 0.50 -16.70 3.80
C GLU A 60 1.68 -17.68 3.99
N ARG A 61 1.75 -18.72 3.15
CA ARG A 61 2.86 -19.67 3.15
C ARG A 61 4.19 -19.01 2.79
N ILE A 62 4.25 -18.24 1.69
CA ILE A 62 5.48 -17.55 1.26
C ILE A 62 6.03 -16.63 2.35
N VAL A 63 5.15 -15.88 3.02
CA VAL A 63 5.54 -14.94 4.07
C VAL A 63 6.01 -15.68 5.33
N ARG A 64 5.30 -16.72 5.75
CA ARG A 64 5.70 -17.52 6.92
C ARG A 64 6.98 -18.30 6.69
N ASP A 65 7.18 -18.85 5.49
CA ASP A 65 8.42 -19.53 5.09
C ASP A 65 9.63 -18.57 5.08
N ALA A 66 9.39 -17.27 4.87
CA ALA A 66 10.39 -16.23 5.00
C ALA A 66 10.71 -15.83 6.45
N GLY A 67 10.02 -16.41 7.44
CA GLY A 67 10.20 -16.12 8.87
C GLY A 67 9.55 -14.82 9.34
N VAL A 68 8.53 -14.33 8.61
CA VAL A 68 7.79 -13.10 8.91
C VAL A 68 6.44 -13.47 9.54
N GLU A 69 6.11 -12.84 10.67
CA GLU A 69 4.79 -12.96 11.27
C GLU A 69 3.77 -12.26 10.38
N LEU A 70 2.59 -12.87 10.21
CA LEU A 70 1.57 -12.37 9.29
C LEU A 70 0.19 -12.37 9.93
N ASP A 71 -0.39 -11.17 9.98
CA ASP A 71 -1.82 -10.96 10.17
C ASP A 71 -2.51 -10.79 8.80
N VAL A 72 -3.80 -11.12 8.76
CA VAL A 72 -4.60 -11.06 7.52
C VAL A 72 -5.88 -10.27 7.76
N TYR A 73 -6.11 -9.27 6.91
CA TYR A 73 -7.35 -8.52 6.81
C TYR A 73 -7.96 -8.76 5.43
N ASP A 74 -9.08 -9.48 5.36
CA ASP A 74 -9.76 -9.83 4.11
C ASP A 74 -11.17 -9.21 3.98
N ASP A 75 -11.52 -8.27 4.86
CA ASP A 75 -12.82 -7.58 4.86
C ASP A 75 -12.80 -6.28 4.03
N VAL A 76 -12.16 -6.34 2.86
CA VAL A 76 -12.08 -5.20 1.94
C VAL A 76 -13.38 -5.09 1.13
N HIS A 77 -13.97 -3.89 1.12
CA HIS A 77 -15.14 -3.56 0.33
C HIS A 77 -14.76 -2.85 -0.99
N VAL A 78 -15.42 -3.21 -2.09
CA VAL A 78 -15.19 -2.61 -3.42
C VAL A 78 -15.52 -1.11 -3.42
N GLU A 79 -16.59 -0.72 -2.72
CA GLU A 79 -16.97 0.67 -2.43
C GLU A 79 -16.78 0.93 -0.94
N PRO A 80 -15.58 1.39 -0.51
CA PRO A 80 -15.29 1.57 0.89
C PRO A 80 -16.14 2.69 1.50
N THR A 81 -16.80 2.37 2.62
CA THR A 81 -17.47 3.34 3.49
C THR A 81 -16.50 3.89 4.53
N ASP A 82 -16.81 5.05 5.12
CA ASP A 82 -16.05 5.59 6.25
C ASP A 82 -15.92 4.58 7.39
N ARG A 83 -16.98 3.79 7.64
CA ARG A 83 -16.98 2.74 8.67
C ARG A 83 -15.97 1.63 8.33
N SER A 84 -16.04 1.07 7.13
CA SER A 84 -15.13 -0.02 6.74
C SER A 84 -13.67 0.42 6.73
N ILE A 85 -13.38 1.66 6.32
CA ILE A 85 -12.02 2.20 6.38
C ILE A 85 -11.56 2.37 7.83
N ASN A 86 -12.41 2.91 8.72
CA ASN A 86 -12.08 3.04 10.13
C ASN A 86 -11.85 1.68 10.82
N GLU A 87 -12.61 0.65 10.45
CA GLU A 87 -12.41 -0.73 10.94
C GLU A 87 -11.07 -1.30 10.46
N ALA A 88 -10.72 -1.10 9.19
CA ALA A 88 -9.42 -1.49 8.64
C ALA A 88 -8.26 -0.77 9.36
N ILE A 89 -8.38 0.55 9.58
CA ILE A 89 -7.38 1.35 10.30
C ILE A 89 -7.23 0.86 11.74
N ALA A 90 -8.34 0.58 12.44
CA ALA A 90 -8.32 0.05 13.80
C ALA A 90 -7.62 -1.32 13.85
N TYR A 91 -7.85 -2.17 12.86
CA TYR A 91 -7.15 -3.45 12.72
C TYR A 91 -5.64 -3.25 12.58
N ALA A 92 -5.20 -2.37 11.67
CA ALA A 92 -3.77 -2.07 11.48
C ALA A 92 -3.10 -1.53 12.75
N ARG A 93 -3.77 -0.62 13.47
CA ARG A 93 -3.27 -0.09 14.75
C ARG A 93 -3.13 -1.17 15.82
N LYS A 94 -4.01 -2.16 15.82
CA LYS A 94 -3.96 -3.28 16.76
C LYS A 94 -2.79 -4.22 16.45
N THR A 95 -2.55 -4.52 15.18
CA THR A 95 -1.52 -5.49 14.76
C THR A 95 -0.12 -4.88 14.65
N GLN A 96 -0.01 -3.55 14.53
CA GLN A 96 1.26 -2.82 14.46
C GLN A 96 2.25 -3.43 13.45
N PRO A 97 1.82 -3.60 12.18
CA PRO A 97 2.67 -4.20 11.15
C PRO A 97 3.81 -3.25 10.79
N GLU A 98 4.94 -3.83 10.41
CA GLU A 98 6.11 -3.12 9.87
C GLU A 98 6.03 -2.99 8.34
N ALA A 99 5.15 -3.77 7.69
CA ALA A 99 4.84 -3.65 6.27
C ALA A 99 3.40 -4.07 5.95
N PHE A 100 2.85 -3.47 4.90
CA PHE A 100 1.56 -3.84 4.32
C PHE A 100 1.77 -4.58 3.01
N ILE A 101 1.05 -5.68 2.82
CA ILE A 101 1.02 -6.47 1.59
C ILE A 101 -0.41 -6.40 1.07
N SER A 102 -0.64 -5.89 -0.13
CA SER A 102 -1.97 -5.89 -0.74
C SER A 102 -2.11 -6.99 -1.78
N LEU A 103 -3.13 -7.83 -1.67
CA LEU A 103 -3.51 -8.84 -2.66
C LEU A 103 -4.92 -8.56 -3.20
N GLY A 104 -5.01 -7.87 -4.33
CA GLY A 104 -6.29 -7.50 -4.92
C GLY A 104 -6.16 -6.39 -5.96
N GLY A 105 -7.29 -5.79 -6.31
CA GLY A 105 -7.36 -4.65 -7.21
C GLY A 105 -7.14 -3.30 -6.50
N GLY A 106 -7.59 -2.22 -7.15
CA GLY A 106 -7.45 -0.84 -6.66
C GLY A 106 -7.99 -0.65 -5.24
N SER A 107 -9.21 -1.14 -4.94
CA SER A 107 -9.82 -0.97 -3.62
C SER A 107 -8.98 -1.60 -2.49
N THR A 108 -8.38 -2.77 -2.72
CA THR A 108 -7.48 -3.43 -1.76
C THR A 108 -6.19 -2.63 -1.56
N ILE A 109 -5.60 -2.15 -2.64
CA ILE A 109 -4.37 -1.33 -2.60
C ILE A 109 -4.62 -0.02 -1.86
N ASP A 110 -5.73 0.66 -2.15
CA ASP A 110 -6.07 1.94 -1.52
C ASP A 110 -6.46 1.77 -0.05
N THR A 111 -7.13 0.66 0.30
CA THR A 111 -7.39 0.29 1.71
C THR A 111 -6.06 0.08 2.46
N ALA A 112 -5.11 -0.67 1.89
CA ALA A 112 -3.80 -0.88 2.50
C ALA A 112 -3.02 0.43 2.68
N LYS A 113 -3.08 1.35 1.71
CA LYS A 113 -2.47 2.69 1.82
C LYS A 113 -3.12 3.52 2.92
N ALA A 114 -4.44 3.51 3.02
CA ALA A 114 -5.16 4.20 4.10
C ALA A 114 -4.78 3.62 5.46
N MET A 115 -4.77 2.30 5.60
CA MET A 115 -4.34 1.63 6.82
C MET A 115 -2.91 2.06 7.22
N ASN A 116 -1.97 2.08 6.28
CA ASN A 116 -0.60 2.56 6.52
C ASN A 116 -0.58 4.03 6.97
N LEU A 117 -1.20 4.92 6.20
CA LEU A 117 -1.24 6.36 6.51
C LEU A 117 -1.81 6.65 7.90
N PHE A 118 -2.98 6.09 8.22
CA PHE A 118 -3.67 6.41 9.47
C PHE A 118 -3.19 5.61 10.69
N SER A 119 -2.39 4.55 10.48
CA SER A 119 -1.68 3.90 11.58
C SER A 119 -0.37 4.62 11.92
N THR A 120 0.33 5.21 10.94
CA THR A 120 1.54 6.02 11.19
C THR A 120 1.20 7.46 11.63
N HIS A 121 0.27 8.13 10.94
CA HIS A 121 -0.12 9.53 11.22
C HIS A 121 -1.62 9.62 11.54
N PRO A 122 -2.03 9.38 12.81
CA PRO A 122 -3.42 9.47 13.20
C PRO A 122 -4.07 10.82 12.87
N GLY A 123 -5.31 10.78 12.41
CA GLY A 123 -6.12 11.94 12.06
C GLY A 123 -7.52 11.51 11.65
N GLU A 124 -8.38 12.46 11.33
CA GLU A 124 -9.71 12.19 10.79
C GLU A 124 -9.60 11.90 9.28
N LEU A 125 -10.48 11.08 8.71
CA LEU A 125 -10.45 10.78 7.27
C LEU A 125 -10.42 12.05 6.40
N ILE A 126 -11.21 13.04 6.81
CA ILE A 126 -11.34 14.33 6.13
C ILE A 126 -10.04 15.15 6.12
N ASP A 127 -9.09 14.87 7.01
CA ASP A 127 -7.81 15.58 7.07
C ASP A 127 -6.99 15.33 5.80
N TYR A 128 -6.90 14.07 5.37
CA TYR A 128 -6.05 13.65 4.25
C TYR A 128 -6.80 13.46 2.93
N ILE A 129 -8.14 13.44 2.93
CA ILE A 129 -8.93 13.48 1.70
C ILE A 129 -8.68 14.80 0.96
N ASN A 130 -8.45 14.72 -0.35
CA ASN A 130 -8.20 15.88 -1.20
C ASN A 130 -9.39 16.85 -1.26
N LYS A 131 -9.08 18.13 -1.49
CA LYS A 131 -10.07 19.16 -1.80
C LYS A 131 -10.80 18.83 -3.13
N PRO A 132 -12.07 19.22 -3.30
CA PRO A 132 -12.87 20.06 -2.40
C PRO A 132 -13.60 19.29 -1.28
N ILE A 133 -13.51 17.95 -1.26
CA ILE A 133 -14.26 17.13 -0.31
C ILE A 133 -13.62 17.21 1.08
N GLY A 134 -12.30 17.02 1.18
CA GLY A 134 -11.56 17.08 2.43
C GLY A 134 -10.65 18.30 2.56
N GLN A 135 -9.80 18.27 3.58
CA GLN A 135 -8.89 19.37 3.92
C GLN A 135 -7.60 19.34 3.09
N GLY A 136 -7.23 18.17 2.53
CA GLY A 136 -6.01 17.99 1.76
C GLY A 136 -4.74 18.33 2.54
N LYS A 137 -4.70 18.00 3.83
CA LYS A 137 -3.51 18.21 4.66
C LYS A 137 -2.36 17.32 4.14
N PRO A 138 -1.14 17.87 4.04
CA PRO A 138 0.01 17.06 3.66
C PRO A 138 0.32 16.02 4.75
N VAL A 139 0.85 14.87 4.33
CA VAL A 139 1.32 13.84 5.27
C VAL A 139 2.52 14.40 6.06
N PRO A 140 2.53 14.32 7.41
CA PRO A 140 3.54 15.00 8.24
C PRO A 140 4.99 14.51 8.08
N GLY A 141 5.19 13.31 7.53
CA GLY A 141 6.50 12.72 7.36
C GLY A 141 6.45 11.37 6.64
N PRO A 142 7.55 10.59 6.67
CA PRO A 142 7.57 9.23 6.16
C PRO A 142 6.48 8.36 6.80
N LEU A 143 6.06 7.32 6.08
CA LEU A 143 5.18 6.28 6.59
C LEU A 143 5.97 5.15 7.24
#